data_AF-A0A5K1BBF3-F1
#
_entry.id   AF-A0A5K1BBF3-F1
#
_cell.length_a   1.000
_cell.length_b   1.000
_cell.length_c   1.000
_cell.angle_alpha   90.00
_cell.angle_beta   90.00
_cell.angle_gamma   90.00
#
_symmetry.space_group_name_H-M   'P 1'
#
loop_
_entity.id
_entity.type
_entity.pdbx_description
1 polymer ?
#
loop_
_entity_poly.entity_id
_entity_poly.type
_entity_poly.pdbx_seq_one_letter_code
_entity_poly.pdbx_strand_id
1 'polypeptide(L)'
;GKLPKENPIPWRGDSGLQDGSGLPDVKGGLVGGYYDAGDNIKFGFPMAFAMTMLSWSAVEYPQKYKAMGEYDHIRELIKWGTDYMLLTFNSSASTIDHIYSQ
;
A
#
# COMPACT_ATOMS: atom_id res chain seq x y z
N GLY A 1 6.47 -4.25 -5.30
CA GLY A 1 5.40 -4.55 -6.28
C GLY A 1 5.85 -4.21 -7.68
N LYS A 2 4.96 -4.32 -8.67
CA LYS A 2 5.22 -3.87 -10.05
C LYS A 2 5.03 -2.36 -10.15
N LEU A 3 6.10 -1.60 -10.40
CA LEU A 3 6.09 -0.15 -10.39
C LEU A 3 5.40 0.43 -11.65
N PRO A 4 4.83 1.64 -11.57
CA PRO A 4 4.34 2.36 -12.74
C PRO A 4 5.46 2.58 -13.76
N LYS A 5 5.12 2.61 -15.06
CA LYS A 5 6.09 2.88 -16.14
C LYS A 5 6.80 4.22 -15.95
N GLU A 6 6.09 5.21 -15.41
CA GLU A 6 6.60 6.56 -15.14
C GLU A 6 7.04 6.72 -13.67
N ASN A 7 7.79 5.76 -13.14
CA ASN A 7 8.35 5.87 -11.79
C ASN A 7 9.50 6.89 -11.77
N PRO A 8 9.43 7.98 -10.98
CA PRO A 8 10.47 9.01 -10.94
C PRO A 8 11.73 8.58 -10.17
N ILE A 9 11.72 7.42 -9.50
CA ILE A 9 12.83 6.97 -8.65
C ILE A 9 13.74 5.99 -9.41
N PRO A 10 14.88 6.43 -9.97
CA PRO A 10 15.66 5.65 -10.95
C PRO A 10 16.35 4.41 -10.36
N TRP A 11 16.55 4.38 -9.05
CA TRP A 11 17.20 3.27 -8.34
C TRP A 11 16.21 2.24 -7.79
N ARG A 12 14.91 2.41 -8.03
CA ARG A 12 13.86 1.46 -7.64
C ARG A 12 13.35 0.71 -8.87
N GLY A 13 13.27 -0.62 -8.76
CA GLY A 13 12.68 -1.50 -9.77
C GLY A 13 11.54 -2.35 -9.21
N ASP A 14 10.95 -3.18 -10.07
CA ASP A 14 9.93 -4.15 -9.68
C ASP A 14 10.46 -5.12 -8.61
N SER A 15 9.68 -5.35 -7.55
CA SER A 15 10.06 -6.19 -6.42
C SER A 15 8.87 -6.95 -5.84
N GLY A 16 9.12 -8.06 -5.13
CA GLY A 16 8.06 -8.82 -4.45
C GLY A 16 6.95 -9.28 -5.39
N LEU A 17 7.32 -9.74 -6.60
CA LEU A 17 6.35 -10.11 -7.64
C LEU A 17 5.71 -11.50 -7.40
N GLN A 18 6.24 -12.26 -6.45
CA GLN A 18 5.74 -13.58 -6.06
C GLN A 18 5.06 -13.56 -4.67
N ASP A 19 4.90 -12.37 -4.10
CA ASP A 19 4.29 -12.20 -2.78
C ASP A 19 2.88 -12.78 -2.80
N GLY A 20 2.59 -13.70 -1.88
CA GLY A 20 1.32 -14.40 -1.75
C GLY A 20 0.91 -15.31 -2.92
N SER A 21 1.77 -15.58 -3.91
CA SER A 21 1.38 -16.33 -5.12
C SER A 21 1.00 -17.80 -4.87
N GLY A 22 1.51 -18.39 -3.78
CA GLY A 22 1.21 -19.77 -3.37
C GLY A 22 0.06 -19.90 -2.36
N LEU A 23 -0.57 -18.79 -1.95
CA LEU A 23 -1.62 -18.82 -0.94
C LEU A 23 -2.97 -19.22 -1.56
N PRO A 24 -3.69 -20.20 -0.97
CA PRO A 24 -4.92 -20.75 -1.57
C PRO A 24 -6.11 -19.77 -1.52
N ASP A 25 -6.07 -18.82 -0.59
CA ASP A 25 -7.14 -17.89 -0.25
C ASP A 25 -6.96 -16.49 -0.85
N VAL A 26 -5.84 -16.21 -1.52
CA VAL A 26 -5.56 -14.91 -2.13
C VAL A 26 -5.44 -15.01 -3.66
N LYS A 27 -6.56 -14.76 -4.35
CA LYS A 27 -6.60 -14.79 -5.82
C LYS A 27 -5.82 -13.60 -6.40
N GLY A 28 -4.67 -13.89 -7.01
CA GLY A 28 -3.81 -12.89 -7.65
C GLY A 28 -2.59 -12.46 -6.82
N GLY A 29 -2.39 -13.07 -5.65
CA GLY A 29 -1.26 -12.80 -4.76
C GLY A 29 -1.38 -11.48 -3.98
N LEU A 30 -0.32 -11.16 -3.26
CA LEU A 30 -0.20 -10.02 -2.35
C LEU A 30 0.91 -9.06 -2.81
N VAL A 31 0.95 -8.80 -4.12
CA VAL A 31 1.92 -7.91 -4.76
C VAL A 31 1.48 -6.45 -4.60
N GLY A 32 2.41 -5.58 -4.18
CA GLY A 32 2.13 -4.16 -3.95
C GLY A 32 2.51 -3.72 -2.53
N GLY A 33 1.91 -2.63 -2.06
CA GLY A 33 2.12 -2.09 -0.72
C GLY A 33 3.50 -1.46 -0.52
N TYR A 34 3.78 -1.12 0.74
CA TYR A 34 5.06 -0.53 1.17
C TYR A 34 5.87 -1.51 2.00
N TYR A 35 7.19 -1.46 1.83
CA TYR A 35 8.11 -1.99 2.84
C TYR A 35 8.13 -1.04 4.02
N ASP A 36 8.23 -1.58 5.23
CA ASP A 36 8.03 -0.83 6.47
C ASP A 36 9.16 0.16 6.75
N ALA A 37 10.41 -0.31 6.66
CA ALA A 37 11.58 0.50 7.00
C ALA A 37 12.77 0.20 6.07
N GLY A 38 13.91 -0.20 6.64
CA GLY A 38 15.13 -0.55 5.91
C GLY A 38 15.19 -2.01 5.47
N ASP A 39 14.18 -2.79 5.82
CA ASP A 39 13.99 -4.17 5.41
C ASP A 39 12.96 -4.26 4.26
N ASN A 40 12.67 -5.50 3.85
CA ASN A 40 11.74 -5.79 2.78
C ASN A 40 10.45 -6.42 3.31
N ILE A 41 10.14 -6.24 4.61
CA ILE A 41 8.92 -6.76 5.20
C ILE A 41 7.80 -5.71 5.11
N LYS A 42 6.59 -6.18 4.83
CA LYS A 42 5.34 -5.44 4.79
C LYS A 42 4.59 -5.69 6.09
N PHE A 43 4.89 -4.90 7.12
CA PHE A 43 4.14 -4.94 8.37
C PHE A 43 2.80 -4.21 8.20
N GLY A 44 1.69 -4.96 8.28
CA GLY A 44 0.36 -4.42 8.02
C GLY A 44 -0.06 -3.32 9.00
N PHE A 45 0.31 -3.43 10.28
CA PHE A 45 -0.10 -2.48 11.30
C PHE A 45 0.52 -1.07 11.14
N PRO A 46 1.85 -0.91 11.04
CA PRO A 46 2.46 0.40 10.78
C PRO A 46 2.08 0.95 9.40
N MET A 47 1.90 0.10 8.39
CA MET A 47 1.38 0.54 7.09
C MET A 47 -0.03 1.14 7.20
N ALA A 48 -0.93 0.47 7.93
CA ALA A 48 -2.29 0.97 8.19
C ALA A 48 -2.25 2.33 8.88
N PHE A 49 -1.44 2.47 9.92
CA PHE A 49 -1.25 3.73 10.61
C PHE A 49 -0.75 4.85 9.68
N ALA A 50 0.27 4.58 8.86
CA ALA A 50 0.81 5.56 7.90
C ALA A 50 -0.26 6.00 6.89
N MET A 51 -1.04 5.06 6.34
CA MET A 51 -2.13 5.37 5.40
C MET A 51 -3.24 6.19 6.06
N THR A 52 -3.57 5.91 7.33
CA THR A 52 -4.53 6.73 8.09
C THR A 52 -4.01 8.17 8.25
N MET A 53 -2.75 8.35 8.66
CA MET A 53 -2.19 9.69 8.86
C MET A 53 -2.08 10.51 7.56
N LEU A 54 -1.67 9.88 6.46
CA LEU A 54 -1.66 10.54 5.14
C LEU A 54 -3.08 10.91 4.70
N SER A 55 -4.04 9.99 4.86
CA SER A 55 -5.45 10.24 4.49
C SER A 55 -6.05 11.38 5.33
N TRP A 56 -5.82 11.37 6.64
CA TRP A 56 -6.28 12.44 7.51
C TRP A 56 -5.66 13.78 7.09
N SER A 57 -4.34 13.83 6.85
CA SER A 57 -3.69 15.05 6.38
C SER A 57 -4.29 15.58 5.07
N ALA A 58 -4.57 14.70 4.10
CA ALA A 58 -5.19 15.07 2.83
C ALA A 58 -6.62 15.60 2.99
N VAL A 59 -7.39 15.06 3.94
CA VAL A 59 -8.75 15.52 4.28
C VAL A 59 -8.72 16.86 5.00
N GLU A 60 -7.78 17.05 5.94
CA GLU A 60 -7.69 18.25 6.77
C GLU A 60 -7.12 19.45 5.99
N TYR A 61 -6.12 19.20 5.12
CA TYR A 61 -5.38 20.27 4.44
C TYR A 61 -5.38 20.19 2.90
N PRO A 62 -6.51 19.90 2.22
CA PRO A 62 -6.54 19.67 0.78
C PRO A 62 -6.04 20.88 -0.02
N GLN A 63 -6.33 22.09 0.45
CA GLN A 63 -5.91 23.33 -0.22
C GLN A 63 -4.40 23.53 -0.18
N LYS A 64 -3.71 23.08 0.88
CA LYS A 64 -2.26 23.18 0.99
C LYS A 64 -1.57 22.25 0.00
N TYR A 65 -2.03 21.00 -0.09
CA TYR A 65 -1.52 20.05 -1.09
C TYR A 65 -1.74 20.55 -2.52
N LYS A 66 -2.92 21.14 -2.82
CA LYS A 66 -3.19 21.74 -4.14
C LYS A 66 -2.27 22.91 -4.44
N ALA A 67 -2.04 23.80 -3.47
CA ALA A 67 -1.15 24.95 -3.64
C ALA A 67 0.31 24.54 -3.91
N MET A 68 0.75 23.40 -3.38
CA MET A 68 2.09 22.84 -3.63
C MET A 68 2.18 21.97 -4.89
N GLY A 69 1.04 21.66 -5.53
CA GLY A 69 0.99 20.72 -6.66
C GLY A 69 1.11 19.23 -6.26
N GLU A 70 0.99 18.90 -4.97
CA GLU A 70 1.20 17.56 -4.42
C GLU A 70 -0.11 16.79 -4.16
N TYR A 71 -1.27 17.37 -4.49
CA TYR A 71 -2.57 16.79 -4.17
C TYR A 71 -2.82 15.44 -4.85
N ASP A 72 -2.44 15.27 -6.11
CA ASP A 72 -2.61 13.99 -6.79
C ASP A 72 -1.53 12.99 -6.36
N HIS A 73 -0.31 13.44 -6.09
CA HIS A 73 0.75 12.58 -5.59
C HIS A 73 0.41 11.94 -4.23
N ILE A 74 -0.09 12.71 -3.25
CA ILE A 74 -0.51 12.12 -1.97
C ILE A 74 -1.66 11.11 -2.13
N ARG A 75 -2.58 11.36 -3.07
CA ARG A 75 -3.68 10.42 -3.38
C ARG A 75 -3.16 9.12 -3.99
N GLU A 76 -2.18 9.20 -4.88
CA GLU A 76 -1.52 8.01 -5.43
C GLU A 76 -0.76 7.23 -4.36
N LEU A 77 -0.08 7.91 -3.43
CA LEU A 77 0.60 7.25 -2.31
C LEU A 77 -0.37 6.49 -1.40
N ILE A 78 -1.49 7.14 -1.03
CA ILE A 78 -2.56 6.52 -0.24
C ILE A 78 -3.15 5.33 -1.01
N LYS A 79 -3.51 5.54 -2.28
CA LYS A 79 -4.09 4.53 -3.14
C LYS A 79 -3.19 3.30 -3.23
N TRP A 80 -1.89 3.46 -3.43
CA TRP A 80 -0.94 2.35 -3.51
C TRP A 80 -0.93 1.47 -2.25
N GLY A 81 -0.97 2.08 -1.07
CA GLY A 81 -1.02 1.35 0.20
C GLY A 81 -2.38 0.71 0.44
N THR A 82 -3.47 1.42 0.17
CA THR A 82 -4.83 0.91 0.39
C THR A 82 -5.24 -0.17 -0.62
N ASP A 83 -4.78 -0.08 -1.87
CA ASP A 83 -5.00 -1.13 -2.88
C ASP A 83 -4.39 -2.46 -2.39
N TYR A 84 -3.20 -2.43 -1.77
CA TYR A 84 -2.61 -3.61 -1.13
C TYR A 84 -3.43 -4.11 0.06
N MET A 85 -3.90 -3.22 0.94
CA MET A 85 -4.73 -3.62 2.08
C MET A 85 -6.02 -4.30 1.63
N LEU A 86 -6.62 -3.88 0.52
CA LEU A 86 -7.78 -4.55 -0.06
C LEU A 86 -7.49 -5.99 -0.51
N LEU A 87 -6.27 -6.29 -0.96
CA LEU A 87 -5.86 -7.67 -1.28
C LEU A 87 -5.78 -8.56 -0.03
N THR A 88 -5.51 -7.97 1.14
CA THR A 88 -5.41 -8.69 2.41
C THR A 88 -6.77 -8.86 3.12
N PHE A 89 -7.83 -8.24 2.59
CA PHE A 89 -9.13 -8.19 3.24
C PHE A 89 -10.09 -9.25 2.69
N ASN A 90 -10.55 -10.14 3.57
CA ASN A 90 -11.64 -11.07 3.26
C ASN A 90 -12.99 -10.48 3.71
N SER A 91 -13.74 -9.90 2.78
CA SER A 91 -15.06 -9.30 3.07
C SER A 91 -16.14 -10.29 3.49
N SER A 92 -15.92 -11.59 3.30
CA SER A 92 -16.87 -12.64 3.68
C SER A 92 -16.59 -13.23 5.06
N ALA A 93 -15.46 -12.90 5.68
CA ALA A 93 -15.10 -13.39 7.00
C ALA A 93 -15.89 -12.67 8.11
N SER A 94 -16.39 -13.43 9.09
CA SER A 94 -17.11 -12.88 10.25
C SER A 94 -16.19 -12.49 11.42
N THR A 95 -14.93 -12.90 11.36
CA THR A 95 -13.88 -12.64 12.36
C THR A 95 -12.54 -12.50 11.66
N ILE A 96 -11.58 -11.83 12.28
CA ILE A 96 -10.18 -11.84 11.81
C ILE A 96 -9.58 -13.20 12.15
N ASP A 97 -9.30 -14.00 11.14
CA ASP A 97 -8.71 -15.33 11.27
C ASP A 97 -7.31 -15.44 10.65
N HIS A 98 -6.94 -14.52 9.75
CA HIS A 98 -5.63 -14.45 9.10
C HIS A 98 -5.05 -13.03 9.17
N ILE A 99 -3.73 -12.98 9.39
CA ILE A 99 -2.94 -11.76 9.30
C ILE A 99 -1.76 -12.06 8.38
N TYR A 100 -1.62 -11.28 7.31
CA TYR A 100 -0.51 -11.40 6.39
C TYR A 100 0.64 -10.49 6.83
N SER A 101 1.85 -11.04 6.84
CA SER A 101 3.11 -10.31 6.93
C SER A 101 4.11 -11.03 6.02
N GLN A 102 4.83 -10.27 5.21
CA GLN A 102 5.66 -10.77 4.11
C GLN A 102 6.92 -9.94 4.01
#